data_AF-B1TGD3-F1
#
_entry.id   AF-B1TGD3-F1
#
_cell.length_a   1.000
_cell.length_b   1.000
_cell.length_c   1.000
_cell.angle_alpha   90.00
_cell.angle_beta   90.00
_cell.angle_gamma   90.00
#
_symmetry.space_group_name_H-M   'P 1'
#
loop_
_entity.id
_entity.type
_entity.pdbx_description
1 polymer ?
#
loop_
_entity_poly.entity_id
_entity_poly.type
_entity_poly.pdbx_seq_one_letter_code
_entity_poly.pdbx_strand_id
1 'polypeptide(L)'
;MTSIPNNNEMLRLRAKALRLNGLVEHWSEVDGSAWLAPLLQWEEDERTQRSLQRRIRAAKLGKFKILTDFDWDGPKRIDRMAVKELMSLSFLDDATNVVFIGPNGVGKSTLAQNLAHHALIQGLTLPRFHVQQEV
;
A
#
# COMPACT_ATOMS: atom_id res chain seq x y z
N MET A 1 8.34 -26.55 20.27
CA MET A 1 9.32 -25.61 20.82
C MET A 1 10.03 -24.93 19.66
N THR A 2 9.48 -23.83 19.15
CA THR A 2 10.11 -23.03 18.09
C THR A 2 11.13 -22.09 18.75
N SER A 3 12.42 -22.37 18.55
CA SER A 3 13.50 -21.47 18.98
C SER A 3 13.26 -20.09 18.36
N ILE A 4 13.26 -19.04 19.17
CA ILE A 4 13.26 -17.66 18.67
C ILE A 4 14.55 -17.53 17.84
N PRO A 5 14.46 -17.19 16.54
CA PRO A 5 15.65 -17.10 15.70
C PRO A 5 16.60 -16.05 16.28
N ASN A 6 17.89 -16.38 16.31
CA ASN A 6 18.91 -15.44 16.76
C ASN A 6 18.88 -14.19 15.87
N ASN A 7 19.18 -13.01 16.41
CA ASN A 7 19.15 -11.74 15.67
C ASN A 7 19.96 -11.81 14.35
N ASN A 8 21.11 -12.50 14.36
CA ASN A 8 21.91 -12.73 13.16
C ASN A 8 21.19 -13.58 12.10
N GLU A 9 20.41 -14.59 12.50
CA GLU A 9 19.61 -15.37 11.56
C GLU A 9 18.50 -14.52 10.95
N MET A 10 17.87 -13.63 11.74
CA MET A 10 16.87 -12.69 11.22
C MET A 10 17.47 -11.74 10.18
N LEU A 11 18.66 -11.18 10.44
CA LEU A 11 19.36 -10.34 9.47
C LEU A 11 19.71 -11.12 8.18
N ARG A 12 20.10 -12.41 8.31
CA ARG A 12 20.40 -13.25 7.15
C ARG A 12 19.15 -13.53 6.32
N LEU A 13 18.01 -13.75 6.97
CA LEU A 13 16.72 -13.92 6.29
C LEU A 13 16.30 -12.65 5.55
N ARG A 14 16.49 -11.46 6.16
CA ARG A 14 16.26 -10.17 5.51
C ARG A 14 17.14 -9.98 4.28
N ALA A 15 18.45 -10.25 4.38
CA ALA A 15 19.37 -10.19 3.25
C ALA A 15 18.96 -11.13 2.10
N LYS A 16 18.49 -12.34 2.41
CA LYS A 16 17.93 -13.29 1.42
C LYS A 16 16.64 -12.77 0.79
N ALA A 17 15.71 -12.23 1.58
CA ALA A 17 14.48 -11.62 1.07
C ALA A 17 14.76 -10.44 0.13
N LEU A 18 15.80 -9.67 0.43
CA LEU A 18 16.32 -8.60 -0.43
C LEU A 18 17.15 -9.12 -1.63
N ARG A 19 17.37 -10.42 -1.77
CA ARG A 19 18.20 -11.03 -2.84
C ARG A 19 19.63 -10.46 -2.91
N LEU A 20 20.20 -10.08 -1.76
CA LEU A 20 21.59 -9.60 -1.67
C LEU A 20 22.56 -10.79 -1.66
N ASN A 21 22.60 -11.55 -2.76
CA ASN A 21 23.26 -12.86 -2.80
C ASN A 21 24.75 -12.79 -2.45
N GLY A 22 25.47 -11.75 -2.90
CA GLY A 22 26.88 -11.56 -2.53
C GLY A 22 27.09 -11.35 -1.03
N LEU A 23 26.20 -10.61 -0.37
CA LEU A 23 26.23 -10.41 1.08
C LEU A 23 25.93 -11.72 1.82
N VAL A 24 25.04 -12.56 1.27
CA VAL A 24 24.66 -13.86 1.86
C VAL A 24 25.77 -14.91 1.67
N GLU A 25 26.51 -14.85 0.57
CA GLU A 25 27.66 -15.72 0.29
C GLU A 25 28.81 -15.43 1.27
N HIS A 26 29.12 -14.15 1.47
CA HIS A 26 30.16 -13.69 2.39
C HIS A 26 29.64 -13.44 3.82
N TRP A 27 28.58 -14.14 4.24
CA TRP A 27 27.88 -13.85 5.50
C TRP A 27 28.78 -13.92 6.75
N SER A 28 29.68 -14.90 6.81
CA SER A 28 30.61 -15.09 7.93
C SER A 28 31.66 -13.98 8.07
N GLU A 29 31.81 -13.13 7.04
CA GLU A 29 32.73 -11.98 7.07
C GLU A 29 32.04 -10.72 7.62
N VAL A 30 30.70 -10.69 7.57
CA VAL A 30 29.89 -9.50 7.89
C VAL A 30 28.99 -9.71 9.09
N ASP A 31 28.79 -10.94 9.57
CA ASP A 31 27.92 -11.24 10.69
C ASP A 31 28.46 -10.60 11.99
N GLY A 32 27.58 -9.92 12.72
CA GLY A 32 27.97 -9.11 13.88
C GLY A 32 28.49 -7.70 13.55
N SER A 33 28.60 -7.32 12.28
CA SER A 33 28.91 -5.93 11.91
C SER A 33 27.78 -4.97 12.30
N ALA A 34 28.11 -3.90 13.03
CA ALA A 34 27.13 -2.90 13.48
C ALA A 34 26.42 -2.16 12.33
N TRP A 35 27.07 -2.06 11.16
CA TRP A 35 26.51 -1.41 9.97
C TRP A 35 25.50 -2.28 9.20
N LEU A 36 25.44 -3.59 9.48
CA LEU A 36 24.65 -4.53 8.68
C LEU A 36 23.14 -4.32 8.85
N ALA A 37 22.69 -4.20 10.09
CA ALA A 37 21.28 -3.96 10.40
C ALA A 37 20.73 -2.65 9.78
N PRO A 38 21.38 -1.48 9.93
CA PRO A 38 20.89 -0.26 9.29
C PRO A 38 20.98 -0.31 7.76
N LEU A 39 21.99 -0.96 7.17
CA LEU A 39 22.06 -1.12 5.71
C LEU A 39 20.87 -1.90 5.16
N LEU A 40 20.53 -3.03 5.79
CA LEU A 40 19.38 -3.84 5.38
C LEU A 40 18.07 -3.06 5.54
N GLN A 41 17.96 -2.25 6.59
CA GLN A 41 16.80 -1.37 6.79
C GLN A 41 16.66 -0.35 5.66
N TRP A 42 17.74 0.36 5.32
CA TRP A 42 17.72 1.35 4.23
C TRP A 42 17.29 0.74 2.90
N GLU A 43 17.80 -0.45 2.58
CA GLU A 43 17.44 -1.14 1.34
C GLU A 43 15.96 -1.58 1.32
N GLU A 44 15.43 -2.06 2.46
CA GLU A 44 14.00 -2.39 2.60
C GLU A 44 13.11 -1.16 2.40
N ASP A 45 13.48 -0.04 3.03
CA ASP A 45 12.73 1.21 2.96
C ASP A 45 12.72 1.77 1.53
N GLU A 46 13.90 1.84 0.89
CA GLU A 46 14.04 2.31 -0.50
C GLU A 46 13.24 1.44 -1.48
N ARG A 47 13.27 0.11 -1.32
CA ARG A 47 12.48 -0.78 -2.18
C ARG A 47 10.99 -0.63 -1.97
N THR A 48 10.56 -0.51 -0.72
CA THR A 48 9.15 -0.29 -0.37
C THR A 48 8.66 1.01 -0.99
N GLN A 49 9.43 2.10 -0.84
CA GLN A 49 9.12 3.40 -1.42
C GLN A 49 9.09 3.34 -2.96
N ARG A 50 10.09 2.73 -3.61
CA ARG A 50 10.12 2.61 -5.07
C ARG A 50 8.95 1.78 -5.61
N SER A 51 8.61 0.68 -4.93
CA SER A 51 7.47 -0.16 -5.26
C SER A 51 6.14 0.61 -5.17
N LEU A 52 5.94 1.34 -4.07
CA LEU A 52 4.78 2.21 -3.87
C LEU A 52 4.69 3.31 -4.95
N GLN A 53 5.79 4.02 -5.21
CA GLN A 53 5.84 5.06 -6.24
C GLN A 53 5.51 4.50 -7.64
N ARG A 54 6.04 3.31 -7.98
CA ARG A 54 5.70 2.62 -9.23
C ARG A 54 4.20 2.29 -9.29
N ARG A 55 3.63 1.76 -8.21
CA ARG A 55 2.19 1.42 -8.11
C ARG A 55 1.31 2.66 -8.27
N ILE A 56 1.64 3.78 -7.60
CA ILE A 56 0.94 5.07 -7.75
C ILE A 56 1.00 5.58 -9.19
N ARG A 57 2.18 5.56 -9.81
CA ARG A 57 2.34 5.98 -11.21
C ARG A 57 1.53 5.11 -12.16
N ALA A 58 1.51 3.79 -11.95
CA ALA A 58 0.75 2.85 -12.76
C ALA A 58 -0.77 3.03 -12.62
N ALA A 59 -1.25 3.39 -11.42
CA ALA A 59 -2.66 3.61 -11.14
C ALA A 59 -3.23 4.90 -11.78
N LYS A 60 -2.37 5.83 -12.23
CA LYS A 60 -2.76 7.07 -12.94
C LYS A 60 -3.86 7.86 -12.21
N LEU A 61 -3.78 7.94 -10.87
CA LEU A 61 -4.83 8.55 -10.05
C LEU A 61 -5.02 10.06 -10.28
N GLY A 62 -4.06 10.75 -10.91
CA GLY A 62 -4.09 12.20 -11.08
C GLY A 62 -3.93 12.96 -9.76
N LYS A 63 -4.24 14.26 -9.76
CA LYS A 63 -4.34 15.04 -8.52
C LYS A 63 -5.71 14.80 -7.88
N PHE A 64 -5.74 14.45 -6.60
CA PHE A 64 -6.98 14.28 -5.84
C PHE A 64 -6.82 14.75 -4.41
N LYS A 65 -7.94 15.08 -3.76
CA LYS A 65 -7.99 15.47 -2.35
C LYS A 65 -7.90 14.22 -1.48
N ILE A 66 -6.95 14.16 -0.55
CA ILE A 66 -6.87 13.04 0.39
C ILE A 66 -8.11 12.99 1.30
N LEU A 67 -8.47 11.79 1.74
CA LEU A 67 -9.72 11.53 2.47
C LEU A 67 -9.81 12.32 3.78
N THR A 68 -8.68 12.58 4.43
CA THR A 68 -8.58 13.41 5.64
C THR A 68 -9.05 14.84 5.40
N ASP A 69 -8.85 15.35 4.19
CA ASP A 69 -9.29 16.69 3.79
C ASP A 69 -10.66 16.63 3.10
N PHE A 70 -11.28 15.47 2.95
CA PHE A 70 -12.57 15.35 2.27
C PHE A 70 -13.64 16.16 3.02
N ASP A 71 -14.39 16.98 2.28
CA ASP A 71 -15.48 17.74 2.86
C ASP A 71 -16.69 16.83 3.04
N TRP A 72 -16.87 16.37 4.27
CA TRP A 72 -17.96 15.50 4.66
C TRP A 72 -19.28 16.24 4.92
N ASP A 73 -19.26 17.58 4.93
CA ASP A 73 -20.41 18.43 5.20
C ASP A 73 -21.10 18.90 3.90
N GLY A 74 -20.39 18.83 2.75
CA GLY A 74 -20.92 19.17 1.43
C GLY A 74 -22.11 18.31 0.94
N PRO A 75 -22.08 16.95 1.01
CA PRO A 75 -23.17 16.11 0.55
C PRO A 75 -23.92 15.41 1.71
N LYS A 76 -25.18 15.80 1.97
CA LYS A 76 -26.12 15.15 2.93
C LYS A 76 -26.47 13.68 2.63
N ARG A 77 -25.84 13.02 1.65
CA ARG A 77 -26.26 11.71 1.11
C ARG A 77 -25.13 10.67 0.97
N ILE A 78 -23.93 10.94 1.49
CA ILE A 78 -22.86 9.92 1.48
C ILE A 78 -22.89 9.16 2.79
N ASP A 79 -23.09 7.84 2.69
CA ASP A 79 -23.00 6.95 3.84
C ASP A 79 -21.54 6.82 4.28
N ARG A 80 -21.20 7.50 5.37
CA ARG A 80 -19.85 7.48 5.95
C ARG A 80 -19.47 6.07 6.46
N MET A 81 -20.44 5.27 6.88
CA MET A 81 -20.19 3.91 7.36
C MET A 81 -19.81 3.01 6.19
N ALA A 82 -20.55 3.07 5.07
CA ALA A 82 -20.21 2.33 3.86
C ALA A 82 -18.82 2.72 3.33
N VAL A 83 -18.46 4.01 3.30
CA VAL A 83 -17.11 4.43 2.90
C VAL A 83 -16.03 3.90 3.84
N LYS A 84 -16.28 3.91 5.15
CA LYS A 84 -15.35 3.37 6.14
C LYS A 84 -15.15 1.86 5.96
N GLU A 85 -16.22 1.12 5.68
CA GLU A 85 -16.17 -0.30 5.37
C GLU A 85 -15.35 -0.57 4.09
N LEU A 86 -15.57 0.21 3.03
CA LEU A 86 -14.75 0.13 1.82
C LEU A 86 -13.27 0.36 2.10
N MET A 87 -12.91 1.26 3.01
CA MET A 87 -11.52 1.50 3.40
C MET A 87 -10.88 0.32 4.14
N SER A 88 -11.65 -0.66 4.62
CA SER A 88 -11.08 -1.93 5.12
C SER A 88 -10.50 -2.80 4.01
N LEU A 89 -10.87 -2.53 2.75
CA LEU A 89 -10.45 -3.27 1.55
C LEU A 89 -10.88 -4.74 1.50
N SER A 90 -11.75 -5.19 2.42
CA SER A 90 -12.26 -6.58 2.49
C SER A 90 -12.92 -7.05 1.19
N PHE A 91 -13.54 -6.13 0.44
CA PHE A 91 -14.14 -6.43 -0.86
C PHE A 91 -13.15 -6.99 -1.89
N LEU A 92 -11.84 -6.78 -1.72
CA LEU A 92 -10.81 -7.34 -2.59
C LEU A 92 -10.63 -8.84 -2.38
N ASP A 93 -10.84 -9.34 -1.16
CA ASP A 93 -10.72 -10.77 -0.84
C ASP A 93 -11.84 -11.57 -1.53
N ASP A 94 -13.04 -10.98 -1.59
CA ASP A 94 -14.22 -11.57 -2.21
C ASP A 94 -14.38 -11.22 -3.70
N ALA A 95 -13.39 -10.55 -4.32
CA ALA A 95 -13.43 -10.06 -5.70
C ALA A 95 -14.71 -9.25 -6.02
N THR A 96 -15.23 -8.51 -5.03
CA THR A 96 -16.47 -7.74 -5.14
C THR A 96 -16.22 -6.39 -5.82
N ASN A 97 -17.10 -6.03 -6.77
CA ASN A 97 -17.00 -4.74 -7.46
C ASN A 97 -17.63 -3.63 -6.62
N VAL A 98 -16.92 -2.50 -6.50
CA VAL A 98 -17.39 -1.31 -5.79
C VAL A 98 -17.81 -0.25 -6.81
N VAL A 99 -19.06 0.21 -6.71
CA VAL A 99 -19.62 1.25 -7.60
C VAL A 99 -20.15 2.41 -6.76
N PHE A 100 -19.71 3.63 -7.07
CA PHE A 100 -20.21 4.85 -6.42
C PHE A 100 -21.34 5.46 -7.27
N ILE A 101 -22.55 5.56 -6.70
CA ILE A 101 -23.73 6.11 -7.39
C ILE A 101 -24.18 7.41 -6.71
N GLY A 102 -24.59 8.42 -7.50
CA GLY A 102 -25.24 9.63 -6.97
C GLY A 102 -25.15 10.82 -7.93
N PRO A 103 -25.56 12.03 -7.51
CA PRO A 103 -25.50 13.24 -8.34
C PRO A 103 -24.07 13.75 -8.59
N ASN A 104 -23.87 14.53 -9.64
CA ASN A 104 -22.57 15.13 -9.95
C ASN A 104 -22.07 16.06 -8.83
N GLY A 105 -20.76 16.15 -8.66
CA GLY A 105 -20.14 17.06 -7.69
C GLY A 105 -20.05 16.56 -6.23
N VAL A 106 -20.59 15.38 -5.90
CA VAL A 106 -20.54 14.84 -4.51
C VAL A 106 -19.22 14.15 -4.14
N GLY A 107 -18.18 14.21 -4.98
CA GLY A 107 -16.87 13.66 -4.64
C GLY A 107 -16.69 12.15 -4.85
N LYS A 108 -17.52 11.48 -5.66
CA LYS A 108 -17.37 10.05 -6.02
C LYS A 108 -15.99 9.71 -6.57
N SER A 109 -15.51 10.51 -7.53
CA SER A 109 -14.16 10.31 -8.11
C SER A 109 -13.08 10.42 -7.03
N THR A 110 -13.22 11.39 -6.12
CA THR A 110 -12.32 11.59 -4.99
C THR A 110 -12.34 10.39 -4.03
N LEU A 111 -13.51 9.83 -3.71
CA LEU A 111 -13.63 8.63 -2.88
C LEU A 111 -12.99 7.41 -3.55
N ALA A 112 -13.25 7.19 -4.85
CA ALA A 112 -12.65 6.11 -5.61
C ALA A 112 -11.11 6.24 -5.69
N GLN A 113 -10.59 7.47 -5.88
CA GLN A 113 -9.16 7.75 -5.88
C GLN A 113 -8.52 7.50 -4.51
N ASN A 114 -9.21 7.87 -3.42
CA ASN A 114 -8.74 7.59 -2.06
C ASN A 114 -8.73 6.10 -1.73
N LEU A 115 -9.76 5.37 -2.16
CA LEU A 115 -9.83 3.93 -2.00
C LEU A 115 -8.67 3.25 -2.73
N ALA A 116 -8.44 3.66 -3.97
CA ALA A 116 -7.32 3.19 -4.77
C ALA A 116 -5.98 3.51 -4.11
N HIS A 117 -5.80 4.75 -3.66
CA HIS A 117 -4.59 5.18 -2.97
C HIS A 117 -4.33 4.37 -1.69
N HIS A 118 -5.37 4.12 -0.89
CA HIS A 118 -5.25 3.35 0.34
C HIS A 118 -4.78 1.92 0.06
N ALA A 119 -5.37 1.26 -0.93
CA ALA A 119 -4.96 -0.08 -1.33
C ALA A 119 -3.51 -0.13 -1.87
N LEU A 120 -3.06 0.90 -2.60
CA LEU A 120 -1.65 0.97 -3.04
C LEU A 120 -0.67 1.13 -1.88
N ILE A 121 -1.04 1.90 -0.84
CA ILE A 121 -0.26 2.03 0.41
C ILE A 121 -0.16 0.67 1.12
N GLN A 122 -1.25 -0.11 1.15
CA GLN A 122 -1.27 -1.48 1.70
C GLN A 122 -0.49 -2.50 0.84
N GLY A 123 0.11 -2.05 -0.26
CA GLY A 123 0.91 -2.90 -1.14
C GLY A 123 0.11 -3.66 -2.20
N LEU A 124 -1.21 -3.47 -2.23
CA LEU A 124 -2.10 -4.12 -3.20
C LEU A 124 -1.99 -3.44 -4.57
N THR A 125 -2.18 -4.24 -5.61
CA THR A 125 -2.22 -3.74 -6.99
C THR A 125 -3.63 -3.91 -7.51
N LEU A 126 -4.23 -2.83 -8.01
CA LEU A 126 -5.63 -2.83 -8.39
C LEU A 126 -5.74 -2.92 -9.91
N PRO A 127 -6.36 -3.97 -10.45
CA PRO A 127 -6.58 -4.11 -11.88
C PRO A 127 -7.74 -3.19 -12.29
N ARG A 128 -7.42 -1.92 -12.63
CA ARG A 128 -8.31 -0.87 -13.17
C ARG A 128 -9.53 -0.49 -12.31
N PHE A 129 -9.54 0.76 -11.86
CA PHE A 129 -10.78 1.44 -11.48
C PHE A 129 -11.41 2.08 -12.71
N HIS A 130 -12.70 1.79 -12.95
CA HIS A 130 -13.53 2.59 -13.84
C HIS A 130 -14.47 3.41 -12.97
N VAL A 131 -14.30 4.73 -12.99
CA VAL A 131 -15.31 5.65 -12.46
C VAL A 131 -16.31 5.88 -13.58
N GLN A 132 -17.41 5.12 -13.58
CA GLN A 132 -18.54 5.42 -14.46
C GLN A 132 -19.31 6.61 -13.89
N GLN A 133 -19.29 7.71 -14.63
CA GLN A 133 -20.20 8.84 -14.43
C GLN A 133 -21.45 8.52 -15.24
N GLU A 134 -22.54 8.10 -14.59
CA GLU A 134 -23.84 8.11 -15.24
C GLU A 134 -24.43 9.52 -15.12
N VAL A 135 -24.90 10.03 -16.27
CA VAL A 135 -25.51 11.35 -16.47
C VAL A 135 -26.93 11.36 -15.90
#